data_AF-X0W2B3-F1
#
_entry.id   AF-X0W2B3-F1
#
_cell.length_a   1.000
_cell.length_b   1.000
_cell.length_c   1.000
_cell.angle_alpha   90.00
_cell.angle_beta   90.00
_cell.angle_gamma   90.00
#
_symmetry.space_group_name_H-M   'P 1'
#
loop_
_entity.id
_entity.type
_entity.pdbx_description
1 polymer ?
#
loop_
_entity_poly.entity_id
_entity_poly.type
_entity_poly.pdbx_seq_one_letter_code
_entity_poly.pdbx_strand_id
1 'polypeptide(L)' 'VITVCDNAREQCPIFPGSAKLVHKAFDDPYFATGSEEQIMTEFRMVRDQIKAFVEKLPEILINSE' A
#
# COMPACT_ATOMS: atom_id res chain seq x y z
N VAL A 1 -9.05 6.05 5.06
CA VAL A 1 -8.06 5.08 5.58
C VAL A 1 -7.61 4.21 4.44
N ILE A 2 -6.31 4.09 4.22
CA ILE A 2 -5.75 3.22 3.18
C ILE A 2 -4.98 2.10 3.87
N THR A 3 -5.32 0.85 3.59
CA THR A 3 -4.58 -0.32 4.07
C THR A 3 -3.72 -0.88 2.95
N VAL A 4 -2.44 -1.13 3.25
CA VAL A 4 -1.39 -1.41 2.25
C VAL A 4 -0.98 -2.88 2.14
N CYS A 5 -1.49 -3.72 3.03
CA CYS A 5 -1.33 -5.18 3.01
C CYS A 5 -2.54 -5.82 3.71
N ASP A 6 -2.75 -7.12 3.49
CA ASP A 6 -3.91 -7.83 4.04
C ASP A 6 -3.88 -7.88 5.57
N ASN A 7 -2.71 -8.09 6.16
CA ASN A 7 -2.54 -8.04 7.61
C ASN A 7 -3.00 -6.68 8.19
N ALA A 8 -2.65 -5.56 7.53
CA ALA A 8 -3.13 -4.25 7.97
C ALA A 8 -4.63 -4.05 7.76
N ARG A 9 -5.24 -4.71 6.76
CA ARG A 9 -6.69 -4.69 6.53
C ARG A 9 -7.42 -5.46 7.63
N GLU A 10 -6.93 -6.63 8.01
CA GLU A 10 -7.53 -7.49 9.03
C GLU A 10 -7.45 -6.88 10.43
N GLN A 11 -6.34 -6.20 10.74
CA GLN A 11 -6.14 -5.53 12.03
C GLN A 11 -6.79 -4.14 12.10
N CYS A 12 -7.39 -3.66 11.01
CA CYS A 12 -7.90 -2.30 10.93
C CYS A 12 -9.16 -2.15 11.81
N PRO A 13 -9.17 -1.23 12.80
CA PRO A 13 -10.33 -1.05 13.65
C PRO A 13 -11.50 -0.43 12.89
N ILE A 14 -12.70 -0.55 13.46
CA ILE A 14 -13.88 0.17 12.96
C ILE A 14 -13.70 1.65 13.26
N PHE A 15 -13.81 2.50 12.24
CA PHE A 15 -13.75 3.95 12.39
C PHE A 15 -15.17 4.51 12.57
N PRO A 16 -15.49 5.15 13.71
CA PRO A 16 -16.78 5.80 13.88
C PRO A 16 -16.87 7.02 12.95
N GLY A 17 -17.86 7.04 12.05
CA GLY A 17 -18.09 8.11 11.07
C GLY A 17 -17.97 7.66 9.61
N SER A 18 -18.03 8.60 8.67
CA SER A 18 -17.96 8.35 7.21
C SER A 18 -16.51 8.25 6.70
N ALA A 19 -15.70 7.41 7.33
CA ALA A 19 -14.34 7.16 6.86
C ALA A 19 -14.36 6.31 5.59
N LYS A 20 -13.78 6.83 4.49
CA LYS A 20 -13.59 6.06 3.26
C LYS A 20 -12.47 5.06 3.45
N LEU A 21 -12.78 3.76 3.31
CA LEU A 21 -11.81 2.67 3.41
C LEU A 21 -11.37 2.26 2.02
N VAL A 22 -10.07 2.37 1.75
CA VAL A 22 -9.44 1.94 0.51
C VAL A 22 -8.42 0.87 0.86
N HIS A 23 -8.39 -0.22 0.12
CA HIS A 23 -7.39 -1.25 0.31
C HIS A 23 -6.58 -1.42 -0.97
N LYS A 24 -5.26 -1.36 -0.85
CA LYS A 24 -4.32 -1.57 -1.94
C LYS A 24 -3.13 -2.35 -1.41
N ALA A 25 -3.11 -3.65 -1.65
CA ALA A 25 -1.97 -4.50 -1.29
C ALA A 25 -0.73 -4.17 -2.15
N PHE A 26 0.43 -4.15 -1.50
CA PHE A 26 1.76 -4.16 -2.12
C PHE A 26 2.52 -5.39 -1.62
N ASP A 27 3.44 -5.88 -2.43
CA ASP A 27 4.34 -6.96 -2.02
C ASP A 27 5.24 -6.47 -0.88
N ASP A 28 5.46 -7.30 0.13
CA ASP A 28 6.29 -6.96 1.28
C ASP A 28 7.76 -7.28 0.98
N PRO A 29 8.63 -6.25 0.80
CA PRO A 29 10.02 -6.46 0.46
C PRO A 29 10.84 -7.06 1.62
N TYR A 30 10.26 -7.16 2.83
CA TYR A 30 10.89 -7.86 3.95
C TYR A 30 11.22 -9.33 3.63
N PHE A 31 10.41 -9.98 2.79
CA PHE A 31 10.65 -11.36 2.37
C PHE A 31 11.60 -11.50 1.19
N ALA A 32 12.15 -10.39 0.66
CA ALA A 32 13.13 -10.44 -0.42
C ALA A 32 14.38 -11.19 0.03
N THR A 33 14.89 -12.07 -0.85
CA THR A 33 16.09 -12.88 -0.58
C THR A 33 17.09 -12.73 -1.73
N GLY A 34 18.37 -12.92 -1.43
CA GLY A 34 19.46 -12.80 -2.40
C GLY A 34 20.56 -11.87 -1.92
N SER A 35 21.30 -11.31 -2.87
CA SER A 35 22.31 -10.28 -2.62
C SER A 35 21.68 -8.98 -2.12
N GLU A 36 22.49 -8.13 -1.48
CA GLU A 36 22.06 -6.80 -1.04
C GLU A 36 21.47 -5.97 -2.20
N GLU A 37 22.04 -6.08 -3.40
CA GLU A 37 21.53 -5.38 -4.58
C GLU A 37 20.15 -5.89 -5.03
N GLN A 38 19.92 -7.21 -4.97
CA GLN A 38 18.61 -7.81 -5.27
C GLN A 38 17.57 -7.39 -4.25
N ILE A 39 17.89 -7.48 -2.96
CA ILE A 39 17.02 -7.00 -1.88
C ILE A 39 16.71 -5.51 -2.09
N MET A 40 17.72 -4.68 -2.34
CA MET A 40 17.49 -3.25 -2.54
C MET A 40 16.68 -2.93 -3.77
N THR A 41 16.76 -3.75 -4.82
CA THR A 41 15.93 -3.60 -6.01
C THR A 41 14.46 -3.82 -5.68
N GLU A 42 14.12 -4.86 -4.92
CA GLU A 42 12.75 -5.12 -4.47
C GLU A 42 12.19 -3.97 -3.62
N PHE A 43 12.96 -3.50 -2.64
CA PHE A 43 12.56 -2.35 -1.82
C PHE A 43 12.29 -1.09 -2.67
N ARG A 44 13.14 -0.82 -3.68
CA ARG A 44 12.94 0.33 -4.58
C ARG A 44 11.72 0.14 -5.47
N MET A 45 11.47 -1.06 -5.96
CA MET A 45 10.29 -1.37 -6.75
C MET A 45 9.00 -1.12 -5.96
N VAL A 46 8.89 -1.66 -4.74
CA VAL A 46 7.71 -1.46 -3.89
C VAL A 46 7.52 0.02 -3.55
N ARG A 47 8.60 0.75 -3.23
CA ARG A 47 8.56 2.20 -3.02
C ARG A 47 7.98 2.93 -4.24
N ASP A 48 8.42 2.58 -5.44
CA ASP A 48 7.99 3.25 -6.67
C ASP A 48 6.53 2.94 -7.01
N GLN A 49 6.06 1.72 -6.72
CA GLN A 49 4.65 1.37 -6.80
C GLN A 49 3.80 2.19 -5.81
N ILE A 50 4.25 2.32 -4.56
CA ILE A 50 3.58 3.15 -3.55
C ILE A 50 3.53 4.61 -4.01
N LYS A 51 4.64 5.14 -4.53
CA LYS A 51 4.71 6.51 -5.06
C LYS A 51 3.68 6.72 -6.17
N ALA A 52 3.65 5.84 -7.17
CA ALA A 52 2.70 5.95 -8.29
C ALA A 52 1.23 5.83 -7.84
N PHE A 53 0.95 5.06 -6.79
CA PHE A 53 -0.38 5.00 -6.18
C PHE A 53 -0.73 6.29 -5.44
N VAL A 54 0.19 6.83 -4.64
CA VAL A 54 0.01 8.09 -3.90
C VAL A 54 -0.26 9.26 -4.83
N GLU A 55 0.46 9.34 -5.94
CA GLU A 55 0.24 10.37 -6.97
C GLU A 55 -1.17 10.32 -7.55
N LYS A 56 -1.80 9.15 -7.60
CA LYS A 56 -3.17 8.95 -8.11
C LYS A 56 -4.26 9.05 -7.03
N LEU A 57 -3.88 9.28 -5.77
CA LEU A 57 -4.86 9.35 -4.67
C LEU A 57 -5.94 10.40 -4.87
N PRO A 58 -5.66 11.61 -5.40
CA PRO A 58 -6.71 12.59 -5.65
C PRO A 58 -7.82 12.02 -6.54
N GLU A 59 -7.49 11.38 -7.67
CA GLU A 59 -8.51 10.79 -8.54
C GLU A 59 -9.19 9.59 -7.87
N ILE A 60 -8.44 8.73 -7.18
CA ILE A 60 -8.98 7.54 -6.52
C ILE A 60 -9.98 7.94 -5.45
N LEU A 61 -9.71 8.97 -4.66
CA LEU A 61 -10.58 9.41 -3.57
C LEU A 61 -11.83 10.15 -4.08
N ILE A 62 -11.74 10.83 -5.22
CA ILE A 62 -12.85 11.57 -5.83
C ILE A 62 -13.78 10.64 -6.64
N ASN A 63 -13.23 9.65 -7.36
CA ASN A 63 -13.99 8.85 -8.34
C ASN A 63 -14.50 7.49 -7.82
N SER A 64 -14.32 7.17 -6.54
CA SER A 64 -14.92 5.95 -5.97
C SER A 64 -16.31 6.27 -5.41
N GLU A 65 -17.31 6.21 -6.30
CA GLU A 65 -18.73 5.99 -5.97
C GLU A 65 -18.96 4.52 -5.59
#